data_AF-D2YVN3-F1
#
_entry.id   AF-D2YVN3-F1
#
_cell.length_a   1.000
_cell.length_b   1.000
_cell.length_c   1.000
_cell.angle_alpha   90.00
_cell.angle_beta   90.00
_cell.angle_gamma   90.00
#
_symmetry.space_group_name_H-M   'P 1'
#
loop_
_entity.id
_entity.type
_entity.pdbx_description
1 polymer ?
#
loop_
_entity_poly.entity_id
_entity_poly.type
_entity_poly.pdbx_seq_one_letter_code
_entity_poly.pdbx_strand_id
1 'polypeptide(L)'
;MARMAPFLALWLWGFAFQVQADYTFPNMKGNRHTIVHLLEWKWNDIAQECERFLGPHGYGGVQTSPPNENAVIWQPPGDSEAKRPWWERYQPVSYKLVTRSGNKQEFADMVKRCNKVDV
;
A
#
# COMPACT_ATOMS: atom_id res chain seq x y z
N MET A 1 53.73 -31.94 32.21
CA MET A 1 53.22 -30.65 32.70
C MET A 1 53.25 -29.66 31.55
N ALA A 2 52.17 -28.88 31.41
CA ALA A 2 51.90 -27.82 30.42
C ALA A 2 51.82 -28.24 28.93
N ARG A 3 50.62 -28.63 28.49
CA ARG A 3 50.23 -28.57 27.07
C ARG A 3 49.63 -27.19 26.78
N MET A 4 50.23 -26.46 25.85
CA MET A 4 49.60 -25.34 25.14
C MET A 4 48.33 -25.84 24.44
N ALA A 5 47.21 -25.13 24.61
CA ALA A 5 46.05 -25.23 23.73
C ALA A 5 45.66 -23.81 23.28
N PRO A 6 45.47 -23.58 21.98
CA PRO A 6 45.32 -22.26 21.39
C PRO A 6 43.89 -21.74 21.49
N PHE A 7 43.81 -20.41 21.47
CA PHE A 7 42.65 -19.59 21.16
C PHE A 7 41.68 -20.24 20.16
N LEU A 8 40.58 -20.81 20.65
CA LEU A 8 39.38 -21.07 19.85
C LEU A 8 38.32 -20.10 20.33
N ALA A 9 38.35 -18.93 19.69
CA ALA A 9 37.42 -17.86 19.85
C ALA A 9 35.99 -18.37 19.59
N LEU A 10 35.18 -18.32 20.65
CA LEU A 10 33.72 -18.41 20.65
C LEU A 10 33.13 -17.32 19.74
N TRP A 11 33.07 -17.53 18.43
CA TRP A 11 32.48 -16.59 17.47
C TRP A 11 31.69 -17.31 16.37
N LEU A 12 30.85 -18.27 16.72
CA LEU A 12 29.93 -18.91 15.75
C LEU A 12 28.51 -19.14 16.29
N TRP A 13 28.06 -18.34 17.26
CA TRP A 13 26.66 -18.33 17.71
C TRP A 13 26.08 -16.91 17.67
N GLY A 14 26.34 -16.22 16.57
CA GLY A 14 25.74 -14.95 16.23
C GLY A 14 25.17 -15.01 14.83
N PHE A 15 24.31 -16.00 14.54
CA PHE A 15 23.48 -15.94 13.34
C PHE A 15 22.58 -14.71 13.52
N ALA A 16 22.99 -13.63 12.87
CA ALA A 16 22.20 -12.43 12.71
C ALA A 16 20.83 -12.84 12.16
N PHE A 17 19.77 -12.56 12.93
CA PHE A 17 18.45 -12.45 12.36
C PHE A 17 18.51 -11.30 11.34
N GLN A 18 18.71 -11.63 10.07
CA GLN A 18 18.55 -10.65 8.99
C GLN A 18 17.06 -10.32 8.91
N VAL A 19 16.69 -9.12 9.33
CA VAL A 19 15.37 -8.57 9.01
C VAL A 19 15.36 -8.28 7.51
N GLN A 20 14.79 -9.20 6.73
CA GLN A 20 14.57 -9.03 5.29
C GLN A 20 13.30 -8.22 5.06
N ALA A 21 13.34 -6.93 5.35
CA ALA A 21 12.35 -5.97 4.85
C ALA A 21 13.03 -5.17 3.72
N ASP A 22 13.21 -5.82 2.58
CA ASP A 22 13.76 -5.18 1.38
C ASP A 22 12.62 -4.62 0.51
N TYR A 23 12.87 -3.59 -0.30
CA TYR A 23 11.86 -2.95 -1.17
C TYR A 23 11.28 -3.91 -2.22
N THR A 24 11.89 -5.08 -2.35
CA THR A 24 11.48 -6.19 -3.21
C THR A 24 10.38 -7.06 -2.60
N PHE A 25 10.07 -6.93 -1.30
CA PHE A 25 9.06 -7.75 -0.63
C PHE A 25 7.72 -7.01 -0.45
N PRO A 26 6.66 -7.37 -1.21
CA PRO A 26 5.41 -6.61 -1.23
C PRO A 26 4.47 -6.88 -0.04
N ASN A 27 4.87 -7.70 0.94
CA ASN A 27 4.08 -8.06 2.13
C ASN A 27 2.72 -8.74 1.84
N MET A 28 2.58 -9.37 0.67
CA MET A 28 1.39 -10.15 0.32
C MET A 28 1.30 -11.43 1.17
N LYS A 29 0.06 -11.86 1.47
CA LYS A 29 -0.20 -13.08 2.24
C LYS A 29 -0.21 -14.31 1.34
N GLY A 30 0.39 -15.41 1.81
CA GLY A 30 0.37 -16.69 1.10
C GLY A 30 0.96 -16.61 -0.31
N ASN A 31 0.35 -17.31 -1.27
CA ASN A 31 0.76 -17.34 -2.68
C ASN A 31 0.04 -16.28 -3.53
N ARG A 32 -0.13 -15.07 -3.01
CA ARG A 32 -0.69 -13.93 -3.76
C ARG A 32 0.45 -13.15 -4.42
N HIS A 33 0.28 -12.72 -5.68
CA HIS A 33 1.36 -12.13 -6.48
C HIS A 33 0.98 -10.85 -7.25
N THR A 34 -0.29 -10.47 -7.26
CA THR A 34 -0.80 -9.39 -8.13
C THR A 34 -1.32 -8.22 -7.31
N ILE A 35 -0.83 -7.01 -7.62
CA ILE A 35 -1.45 -5.75 -7.20
C ILE A 35 -2.30 -5.21 -8.35
N VAL A 36 -3.54 -4.84 -8.07
CA VAL A 36 -4.42 -4.17 -9.05
C VAL A 36 -4.45 -2.66 -8.80
N HIS A 37 -4.38 -1.87 -9.87
CA HIS A 37 -4.59 -0.43 -9.80
C HIS A 37 -6.06 -0.09 -10.04
N LEU A 38 -6.81 0.19 -8.97
CA LEU A 38 -8.20 0.64 -9.05
C LEU A 38 -8.26 2.16 -9.17
N LEU A 39 -7.86 2.65 -10.36
CA LEU A 39 -7.72 4.06 -10.68
C LEU A 39 -9.04 4.83 -10.45
N GLU A 40 -8.99 5.86 -9.60
CA GLU A 40 -10.09 6.78 -9.26
C GLU A 40 -11.29 6.15 -8.53
N TRP A 41 -11.17 4.93 -8.02
CA TRP A 41 -12.22 4.30 -7.23
C TRP A 41 -12.39 4.97 -5.86
N LYS A 42 -13.61 4.89 -5.31
CA LYS A 42 -13.90 5.34 -3.93
C LYS A 42 -13.52 4.28 -2.92
N TRP A 43 -13.21 4.70 -1.70
CA TRP A 43 -12.77 3.79 -0.62
C TRP A 43 -13.80 2.70 -0.32
N ASN A 44 -15.08 3.06 -0.27
CA ASN A 44 -16.17 2.12 0.00
C ASN A 44 -16.33 1.06 -1.11
N ASP A 45 -16.05 1.44 -2.37
CA ASP A 45 -16.13 0.53 -3.51
C ASP A 45 -14.94 -0.44 -3.50
N ILE A 46 -13.73 0.05 -3.21
CA ILE A 46 -12.54 -0.79 -3.03
C ILE A 46 -12.75 -1.78 -1.88
N ALA A 47 -13.31 -1.33 -0.76
CA ALA A 47 -13.57 -2.20 0.39
C ALA A 47 -14.51 -3.36 0.03
N GLN A 48 -15.57 -3.10 -0.74
CA GLN A 48 -16.48 -4.12 -1.25
C GLN A 48 -15.79 -5.03 -2.27
N GLU A 49 -14.95 -4.47 -3.14
CA GLU A 49 -14.19 -5.22 -4.15
C GLU A 49 -13.20 -6.20 -3.51
N CYS A 50 -12.54 -5.78 -2.43
CA CYS A 50 -11.68 -6.64 -1.62
C CYS A 50 -12.41 -7.88 -1.13
N GLU A 51 -13.60 -7.71 -0.56
CA GLU A 51 -14.39 -8.80 0.03
C GLU A 51 -15.04 -9.69 -1.02
N ARG A 52 -15.64 -9.09 -2.07
CA ARG A 52 -16.47 -9.82 -3.03
C ARG A 52 -15.68 -10.47 -4.17
N PHE A 53 -14.47 -9.96 -4.47
CA PHE A 53 -13.71 -10.39 -5.65
C PHE A 53 -12.23 -10.62 -5.34
N LEU A 54 -11.48 -9.59 -4.94
CA LEU A 54 -10.01 -9.66 -4.87
C LEU A 54 -9.51 -10.69 -3.85
N GLY A 55 -10.14 -10.73 -2.67
CA GLY A 55 -9.84 -11.70 -1.62
C GLY A 55 -10.04 -13.14 -2.11
N PRO A 56 -11.25 -13.52 -2.55
CA PRO A 56 -11.53 -14.85 -3.10
C PRO A 56 -10.70 -15.25 -4.32
N HIS A 57 -10.28 -14.30 -5.15
CA HIS A 57 -9.54 -14.56 -6.40
C HIS A 57 -8.01 -14.41 -6.27
N GLY A 58 -7.46 -14.29 -5.06
CA GLY A 58 -6.02 -14.37 -4.83
C GLY A 58 -5.21 -13.12 -5.22
N TYR A 59 -5.84 -11.95 -5.34
CA TYR A 59 -5.11 -10.68 -5.48
C TYR A 59 -4.42 -10.32 -4.17
N GLY A 60 -3.19 -9.81 -4.24
CA GLY A 60 -2.36 -9.54 -3.06
C GLY A 60 -2.31 -8.09 -2.61
N GLY A 61 -2.92 -7.17 -3.37
CA GLY A 61 -2.89 -5.75 -3.06
C GLY A 61 -3.74 -4.89 -3.98
N VAL A 62 -4.04 -3.69 -3.50
CA VAL A 62 -4.63 -2.62 -4.30
C VAL A 62 -3.71 -1.41 -4.27
N GLN A 63 -3.34 -0.90 -5.44
CA GLN A 63 -2.80 0.45 -5.58
C GLN A 63 -3.97 1.42 -5.71
N THR A 64 -4.09 2.33 -4.75
CA THR A 64 -5.11 3.38 -4.76
C THR A 64 -4.62 4.62 -5.50
N SER A 65 -5.55 5.49 -5.90
CA SER A 65 -5.22 6.87 -6.27
C SER A 65 -4.80 7.69 -5.04
N PRO A 66 -4.06 8.81 -5.19
CA PRO A 66 -3.52 9.58 -4.06
C PRO A 66 -4.58 9.91 -3.00
N PRO A 67 -4.40 9.48 -1.74
CA PRO A 67 -5.44 9.63 -0.71
C PRO A 67 -5.37 10.96 0.05
N ASN A 68 -4.32 11.74 -0.16
CA ASN A 68 -4.13 13.05 0.46
C ASN A 68 -4.90 14.15 -0.28
N GLU A 69 -5.27 15.21 0.42
CA GLU A 69 -5.97 16.37 -0.13
C GLU A 69 -5.21 16.96 -1.33
N ASN A 70 -5.96 17.24 -2.39
CA ASN A 70 -5.46 17.70 -3.69
C ASN A 70 -6.22 18.94 -4.18
N ALA A 71 -5.65 19.64 -5.14
CA ALA A 71 -6.27 20.80 -5.77
C ALA A 71 -7.60 20.43 -6.45
N VAL A 72 -8.58 21.33 -6.40
CA VAL A 72 -9.87 21.18 -7.10
C VAL A 72 -9.81 21.99 -8.39
N ILE A 73 -9.78 21.31 -9.53
CA ILE A 73 -9.57 21.96 -10.83
C ILE A 73 -10.86 21.91 -11.65
N TRP A 74 -11.51 23.07 -11.79
CA TRP A 74 -12.75 23.21 -12.56
C TRP A 74 -12.54 23.65 -14.00
N GLN A 75 -11.41 24.29 -14.29
CA GLN A 75 -11.07 24.82 -15.61
C GLN A 75 -9.61 24.45 -15.93
N PRO A 76 -9.36 23.24 -16.44
CA PRO A 76 -8.02 22.79 -16.76
C PRO A 76 -7.45 23.56 -17.96
N PRO A 77 -6.14 23.88 -17.97
CA PRO A 77 -5.51 24.49 -19.12
C PRO A 77 -5.61 23.59 -20.35
N GLY A 78 -6.01 24.16 -21.49
CA GLY A 78 -6.07 23.46 -22.77
C GLY A 78 -7.35 22.65 -23.03
N ASP A 79 -8.28 22.57 -22.08
CA ASP A 79 -9.59 21.93 -22.26
C ASP A 79 -10.63 22.63 -21.37
N SER A 80 -11.41 23.55 -21.95
CA SER A 80 -12.40 24.34 -21.20
C SER A 80 -13.65 23.57 -20.79
N GLU A 81 -13.88 22.39 -21.39
CA GLU A 81 -15.06 21.56 -21.11
C GLU A 81 -14.77 20.51 -20.02
N ALA A 82 -13.53 20.05 -19.92
CA ALA A 82 -13.12 19.12 -18.87
C ALA A 82 -13.28 19.76 -17.48
N LYS A 83 -13.90 19.01 -16.56
CA LYS A 83 -14.00 19.38 -15.15
C LYS A 83 -13.42 18.25 -14.32
N ARG A 84 -12.67 18.59 -13.27
CA ARG A 84 -12.12 17.64 -12.30
C ARG A 84 -11.27 16.53 -12.96
N PRO A 85 -10.24 16.90 -13.73
CA PRO A 85 -9.42 15.93 -14.46
C PRO A 85 -8.71 14.97 -13.51
N TRP A 86 -8.41 13.73 -13.95
CA TRP A 86 -7.75 12.70 -13.12
C TRP A 86 -6.43 13.19 -12.52
N TRP A 87 -5.67 13.98 -13.27
CA TRP A 87 -4.36 14.46 -12.86
C TRP A 87 -4.42 15.52 -11.74
N GLU A 88 -5.60 16.04 -11.39
CA GLU A 88 -5.74 16.97 -10.26
C GLU A 88 -5.25 16.35 -8.93
N ARG A 89 -5.33 15.02 -8.81
CA ARG A 89 -4.89 14.27 -7.61
C ARG A 89 -3.38 14.25 -7.41
N TYR A 90 -2.62 14.64 -8.43
CA TYR A 90 -1.16 14.77 -8.39
C TYR A 90 -0.72 16.22 -8.12
N GLN A 91 -1.64 17.08 -7.68
CA GLN A 91 -1.35 18.40 -7.12
C GLN A 91 -1.72 18.44 -5.63
N PRO A 92 -0.86 17.93 -4.73
CA PRO A 92 -1.12 17.90 -3.29
C PRO A 92 -1.32 19.30 -2.72
N VAL A 93 -2.31 19.43 -1.82
CA VAL A 93 -2.55 20.66 -1.03
C VAL A 93 -2.18 20.43 0.43
N SER A 94 -2.49 19.26 0.97
CA SER A 94 -2.09 18.86 2.32
C SER A 94 -2.03 17.34 2.46
N TYR A 95 -1.62 16.85 3.64
CA TYR A 95 -1.62 15.42 3.99
C TYR A 95 -2.92 14.96 4.67
N LYS A 96 -3.98 15.77 4.68
CA LYS A 96 -5.28 15.34 5.18
C LYS A 96 -5.82 14.23 4.26
N LEU A 97 -6.39 13.17 4.84
CA LEU A 97 -7.01 12.08 4.09
C LEU A 97 -8.45 12.46 3.72
N VAL A 98 -8.58 13.35 2.74
CA VAL A 98 -9.88 13.83 2.25
C VAL A 98 -9.76 14.14 0.76
N THR A 99 -10.46 13.37 -0.06
CA THR A 99 -10.41 13.48 -1.53
C THR A 99 -11.79 13.16 -2.13
N ARG A 100 -11.89 13.15 -3.46
CA ARG A 100 -13.09 12.63 -4.16
C ARG A 100 -13.38 11.15 -3.89
N SER A 101 -12.38 10.37 -3.47
CA SER A 101 -12.57 8.95 -3.11
C SER A 101 -13.22 8.74 -1.75
N GLY A 102 -13.20 9.75 -0.86
CA GLY A 102 -13.75 9.68 0.49
C GLY A 102 -12.87 10.36 1.55
N ASN A 103 -13.28 10.23 2.81
CA ASN A 103 -12.63 10.81 3.98
C ASN A 103 -11.74 9.80 4.75
N LYS A 104 -11.13 10.25 5.84
CA LYS A 104 -10.22 9.46 6.69
C LYS A 104 -10.88 8.21 7.25
N GLN A 105 -12.13 8.30 7.70
CA GLN A 105 -12.87 7.18 8.28
C GLN A 105 -13.13 6.10 7.22
N GLU A 106 -13.55 6.50 6.02
CA GLU A 106 -13.79 5.58 4.90
C GLU A 106 -12.49 4.93 4.41
N PHE A 107 -11.39 5.70 4.36
CA PHE A 107 -10.07 5.14 4.02
C PHE A 107 -9.62 4.09 5.06
N ALA A 108 -9.81 4.36 6.34
CA ALA A 108 -9.48 3.41 7.41
C ALA A 108 -10.36 2.15 7.36
N ASP A 109 -11.65 2.29 7.05
CA ASP A 109 -12.56 1.14 6.88
C ASP A 109 -12.14 0.26 5.70
N MET A 110 -11.82 0.87 4.55
CA MET A 110 -11.30 0.17 3.38
C MET A 110 -10.03 -0.63 3.73
N VAL A 111 -9.03 0.01 4.34
CA VAL A 111 -7.79 -0.66 4.75
C VAL A 111 -8.09 -1.81 5.70
N LYS A 112 -8.98 -1.62 6.69
CA LYS A 112 -9.35 -2.66 7.65
C LYS A 112 -10.01 -3.87 6.97
N ARG A 113 -10.94 -3.62 6.05
CA ARG A 113 -11.71 -4.67 5.37
C ARG A 113 -10.87 -5.44 4.36
N CYS A 114 -10.05 -4.76 3.56
CA CYS A 114 -9.12 -5.41 2.63
C CYS A 114 -8.11 -6.30 3.37
N ASN A 115 -7.45 -5.78 4.43
CA ASN A 115 -6.51 -6.57 5.22
C ASN A 115 -7.16 -7.79 5.89
N LYS A 116 -8.44 -7.72 6.28
CA LYS A 116 -9.17 -8.84 6.87
C LYS A 116 -9.34 -10.02 5.89
N VAL A 117 -9.31 -9.75 4.59
CA VAL A 117 -9.43 -10.75 3.51
C VAL A 117 -8.13 -10.94 2.74
N ASP A 118 -6.99 -10.59 3.36
CA ASP A 118 -5.64 -10.80 2.84
C ASP A 118 -5.33 -10.06 1.51
N VAL A 119 -6.00 -8.92 1.27
CA VAL A 119 -5.76 -8.00 0.15
C VAL A 119 -5.10 -6.73 0.64
#